data_AF-A0A6N9HPA7-F1
#
_entry.id   AF-A0A6N9HPA7-F1
#
_cell.length_a   1.000
_cell.length_b   1.000
_cell.length_c   1.000
_cell.angle_alpha   90.00
_cell.angle_beta   90.00
_cell.angle_gamma   90.00
#
_symmetry.space_group_name_H-M   'P 1'
#
loop_
_entity.id
_entity.type
_entity.pdbx_description
1 polymer ?
#
loop_
_entity_poly.entity_id
_entity_poly.type
_entity_poly.pdbx_seq_one_letter_code
_entity_poly.pdbx_strand_id
1 'polypeptide(L)'
;MTRNALRAALALAASATLILWLGQCTDIDLRLADMVYDRARSAFPLREAWFAEQFNHVILKAVLACMACGTVLLALRDAWRPYLHWAPERRLGMRVLAMSALGVPLATSLLKQASSSHCPWDLERYGGTAPYIRLFEWMPSAVPPGHCLPGGHASSALWLVGLAAFWWPRQPRTAIATGGAMLLFGVGVGWVQQLRGAHFLTHTLWSAWIACAITIANYSLAKRSYIRYSSVPRNAPQTKLQSEARKEGVDELHAVPHNLASLLLTNTTLRQTNKQRSLKINSR
;
A
#
# COMPACT_ATOMS: atom_id res chain seq x y z
N MET A 1 18.08 -0.39 -13.50
CA MET A 1 16.69 -0.76 -13.16
C MET A 1 16.43 -2.18 -13.66
N THR A 2 15.86 -3.10 -12.87
CA THR A 2 15.62 -4.46 -13.37
C THR A 2 14.51 -4.46 -14.44
N ARG A 3 14.55 -5.39 -15.42
CA ARG A 3 13.51 -5.51 -16.46
C ARG A 3 12.09 -5.53 -15.90
N ASN A 4 11.89 -6.19 -14.75
CA ASN A 4 10.58 -6.26 -14.09
C ASN A 4 10.16 -4.93 -13.45
N ALA A 5 11.10 -4.16 -12.89
CA ALA A 5 10.79 -2.84 -12.33
C ALA A 5 10.38 -1.86 -13.44
N LEU A 6 11.03 -1.92 -14.61
CA LEU A 6 10.63 -1.12 -15.77
C LEU A 6 9.23 -1.50 -16.26
N ARG A 7 8.94 -2.80 -16.40
CA ARG A 7 7.60 -3.27 -16.78
C ARG A 7 6.52 -2.80 -15.81
N ALA A 8 6.78 -2.88 -14.50
CA ALA A 8 5.86 -2.41 -13.48
C ALA A 8 5.64 -0.88 -13.56
N ALA A 9 6.70 -0.10 -13.75
CA ALA A 9 6.60 1.35 -13.92
C ALA A 9 5.79 1.73 -15.17
N LEU A 10 6.04 1.05 -16.30
CA LEU A 10 5.29 1.26 -17.55
C LEU A 10 3.81 0.88 -17.38
N ALA A 11 3.51 -0.24 -16.70
CA ALA A 11 2.13 -0.65 -16.43
C ALA A 11 1.40 0.35 -15.53
N LEU A 12 2.06 0.88 -14.49
CA LEU A 12 1.51 1.95 -13.65
C LEU A 12 1.29 3.24 -14.45
N ALA A 13 2.25 3.65 -15.28
CA ALA A 13 2.09 4.84 -16.12
C ALA A 13 0.93 4.68 -17.11
N ALA A 14 0.89 3.56 -17.84
CA ALA A 14 -0.17 3.28 -18.82
C ALA A 14 -1.56 3.21 -18.15
N SER A 15 -1.68 2.56 -17.00
CA SER A 15 -2.95 2.51 -16.26
C SER A 15 -3.36 3.88 -15.70
N ALA A 16 -2.43 4.69 -15.19
CA ALA A 16 -2.73 6.07 -14.78
C ALA A 16 -3.24 6.91 -15.96
N THR A 17 -2.57 6.83 -17.11
CA THR A 17 -3.00 7.52 -18.33
C THR A 17 -4.38 7.06 -18.79
N LEU A 18 -4.67 5.76 -18.70
CA LEU A 18 -6.00 5.23 -19.03
C LEU A 18 -7.08 5.76 -18.07
N ILE A 19 -6.82 5.76 -16.76
CA ILE A 19 -7.78 6.26 -15.77
C ILE A 19 -8.02 7.76 -15.98
N LEU A 20 -6.97 8.53 -16.27
CA LEU A 20 -7.07 9.94 -16.62
C LEU A 20 -7.91 10.16 -17.87
N TRP A 21 -7.63 9.40 -18.94
CA TRP A 21 -8.40 9.49 -20.18
C TRP A 21 -9.88 9.14 -19.95
N LEU A 22 -10.17 8.10 -19.17
CA LEU A 22 -11.55 7.75 -18.81
C LEU A 22 -12.25 8.89 -18.06
N GLY A 23 -11.61 9.48 -17.04
CA GLY A 23 -12.22 10.54 -16.24
C GLY A 23 -12.31 11.89 -16.95
N GLN A 24 -11.40 12.19 -17.88
CA GLN A 24 -11.33 13.50 -18.53
C GLN A 24 -11.99 13.54 -19.90
N CYS A 25 -11.86 12.48 -20.68
CA CYS A 25 -12.30 12.46 -22.08
C CYS A 25 -13.60 11.69 -22.28
N THR A 26 -14.16 11.07 -21.23
CA THR A 26 -15.39 10.29 -21.33
C THR A 26 -16.37 10.63 -20.20
N ASP A 27 -17.65 10.33 -20.41
CA ASP A 27 -18.69 10.45 -19.38
C ASP A 27 -18.97 9.12 -18.68
N ILE A 28 -18.01 8.18 -18.66
CA ILE A 28 -18.25 6.83 -18.13
C ILE A 28 -18.78 6.84 -16.70
N ASP A 29 -18.23 7.71 -15.85
CA ASP A 29 -18.64 7.88 -14.46
C ASP A 29 -20.11 8.31 -14.34
N LEU A 30 -20.52 9.29 -15.15
CA LEU A 30 -21.89 9.78 -15.19
C LEU A 30 -22.84 8.74 -15.79
N ARG A 31 -22.48 8.12 -16.93
CA ARG A 31 -23.31 7.10 -17.58
C ARG A 31 -23.60 5.92 -16.65
N LEU A 32 -22.59 5.47 -15.91
CA LEU A 32 -22.77 4.36 -14.96
C LEU A 32 -23.61 4.78 -13.75
N ALA A 33 -23.49 6.01 -13.26
CA ALA A 33 -24.33 6.50 -12.18
C ALA A 33 -25.79 6.75 -12.64
N ASP A 34 -25.99 7.28 -13.85
CA ASP A 34 -27.31 7.48 -14.46
C ASP A 34 -28.08 6.15 -14.63
N MET A 35 -27.39 5.06 -14.96
CA MET A 35 -27.99 3.73 -15.10
C MET A 35 -28.59 3.19 -13.79
N VAL A 36 -28.08 3.66 -12.65
CA VAL A 36 -28.48 3.17 -11.32
C VAL A 36 -29.41 4.16 -10.62
N TYR A 37 -29.35 5.43 -10.97
CA TYR A 37 -30.16 6.48 -10.38
C TYR A 37 -31.64 6.37 -10.80
N ASP A 38 -32.53 6.28 -9.82
CA ASP A 38 -33.98 6.26 -10.04
C ASP A 38 -34.53 7.69 -10.00
N ARG A 39 -34.83 8.24 -11.19
CA ARG A 39 -35.37 9.60 -11.34
C ARG A 39 -36.78 9.75 -10.78
N ALA A 40 -37.58 8.68 -10.76
CA ALA A 40 -38.95 8.75 -10.22
C ALA A 40 -38.92 8.88 -8.70
N ARG A 41 -37.92 8.29 -8.05
CA ARG A 41 -37.70 8.37 -6.60
C ARG A 41 -36.69 9.45 -6.18
N SER A 42 -36.09 10.15 -7.14
CA SER A 42 -35.00 11.10 -6.94
C SER A 42 -33.86 10.55 -6.05
N ALA A 43 -33.53 9.27 -6.18
CA ALA A 43 -32.60 8.60 -5.27
C ALA A 43 -31.82 7.46 -5.94
N PHE A 44 -30.69 7.10 -5.34
CA PHE A 44 -30.01 5.84 -5.61
C PHE A 44 -30.69 4.72 -4.82
N PRO A 45 -31.37 3.74 -5.45
CA PRO A 45 -32.17 2.74 -4.74
C PRO A 45 -31.39 1.89 -3.73
N LEU A 46 -30.09 1.67 -4.00
CA LEU A 46 -29.22 0.87 -3.17
C LEU A 46 -28.55 1.66 -2.04
N ARG A 47 -28.76 2.99 -1.93
CA ARG A 47 -28.12 3.84 -0.92
C ARG A 47 -28.34 3.31 0.50
N GLU A 48 -29.61 3.03 0.82
CA GLU A 48 -30.12 2.56 2.12
C GLU A 48 -30.45 1.05 2.13
N ALA A 49 -30.07 0.30 1.08
CA ALA A 49 -30.36 -1.12 1.03
C ALA A 49 -29.49 -1.87 2.07
N TRP A 50 -30.09 -2.74 2.88
CA TRP A 50 -29.41 -3.48 3.95
C TRP A 50 -28.11 -4.18 3.50
N PHE A 51 -28.10 -4.77 2.31
CA PHE A 51 -26.91 -5.42 1.76
C PHE A 51 -25.76 -4.43 1.50
N ALA A 52 -26.09 -3.26 0.97
CA ALA A 52 -25.14 -2.24 0.59
C ALA A 52 -24.63 -1.45 1.80
N GLU A 53 -25.50 -1.24 2.79
CA GLU A 53 -25.19 -0.59 4.05
C GLU A 53 -24.62 -1.59 5.07
N GLN A 54 -25.37 -2.55 5.58
CA GLN A 54 -24.90 -3.37 6.71
C GLN A 54 -23.84 -4.42 6.35
N PHE A 55 -24.04 -5.15 5.25
CA PHE A 55 -23.07 -6.19 4.89
C PHE A 55 -21.75 -5.59 4.39
N ASN A 56 -21.80 -4.67 3.43
CA ASN A 56 -20.59 -4.11 2.85
C ASN A 56 -19.96 -3.00 3.71
N HIS A 57 -20.75 -2.11 4.31
CA HIS A 57 -20.21 -0.96 5.05
C HIS A 57 -19.69 -1.33 6.44
N VAL A 58 -20.39 -2.22 7.15
CA VAL A 58 -20.11 -2.54 8.55
C VAL A 58 -19.35 -3.85 8.68
N ILE A 59 -19.95 -4.96 8.24
CA ILE A 59 -19.40 -6.30 8.48
C ILE A 59 -18.10 -6.50 7.71
N LEU A 60 -18.12 -6.28 6.39
CA LEU A 60 -16.93 -6.53 5.56
C LEU A 60 -15.77 -5.63 6.00
N LYS A 61 -16.04 -4.35 6.27
CA LYS A 61 -15.03 -3.41 6.75
C LYS A 61 -14.43 -3.85 8.09
N ALA A 62 -15.24 -4.31 9.04
CA ALA A 62 -14.76 -4.81 10.33
C ALA A 62 -13.89 -6.05 10.16
N VAL A 63 -14.32 -7.03 9.35
CA VAL A 63 -13.52 -8.24 9.07
C VAL A 63 -12.18 -7.89 8.45
N LEU A 64 -12.16 -7.03 7.43
CA LEU A 64 -10.93 -6.61 6.76
C LEU A 64 -10.01 -5.81 7.70
N ALA A 65 -10.57 -4.98 8.57
CA ALA A 65 -9.81 -4.26 9.59
C ALA A 65 -9.20 -5.22 10.63
N CYS A 66 -9.96 -6.20 11.13
CA CYS A 66 -9.44 -7.22 12.04
C CYS A 66 -8.32 -8.05 11.38
N MET A 67 -8.49 -8.42 10.10
CA MET A 67 -7.45 -9.09 9.33
C MET A 67 -6.20 -8.21 9.18
N ALA A 68 -6.37 -6.93 8.84
CA ALA A 68 -5.28 -5.97 8.74
C ALA A 68 -4.52 -5.87 10.08
N CYS A 69 -5.22 -5.64 11.19
CA CYS A 69 -4.65 -5.62 12.54
C CYS A 69 -3.89 -6.91 12.84
N GLY A 70 -4.47 -8.08 12.58
CA GLY A 70 -3.83 -9.38 12.76
C GLY A 70 -2.52 -9.50 11.97
N THR A 71 -2.51 -9.13 10.69
CA THR A 71 -1.30 -9.18 9.86
C THR A 71 -0.21 -8.23 10.34
N VAL A 72 -0.58 -7.02 10.78
CA VAL A 72 0.36 -6.03 11.34
C VAL A 72 0.96 -6.53 12.65
N LEU A 73 0.12 -7.04 13.57
CA LEU A 73 0.59 -7.59 14.84
C LEU A 73 1.52 -8.79 14.62
N LEU A 74 1.20 -9.69 13.69
CA LEU A 74 2.07 -10.82 13.33
C LEU A 74 3.41 -10.35 12.75
N ALA A 75 3.42 -9.33 11.90
CA ALA A 75 4.65 -8.77 11.35
C ALA A 75 5.51 -8.07 12.41
N LEU A 76 4.90 -7.32 13.33
CA LEU A 76 5.59 -6.68 14.46
C LEU A 76 6.15 -7.73 15.42
N ARG A 77 5.37 -8.78 15.71
CA ARG A 77 5.79 -9.90 16.54
C ARG A 77 7.01 -10.60 15.96
N ASP A 78 6.99 -10.88 14.65
CA ASP A 78 8.13 -11.47 13.93
C ASP A 78 9.37 -10.55 13.89
N ALA A 79 9.16 -9.23 13.83
CA ALA A 79 10.26 -8.26 13.92
C ALA A 79 10.89 -8.23 15.33
N TRP A 80 10.08 -8.40 16.37
CA TRP A 80 10.53 -8.38 17.77
C TRP A 80 11.17 -9.70 18.22
N ARG A 81 10.53 -10.86 17.97
CA ARG A 81 11.19 -12.18 18.08
C ARG A 81 10.91 -13.00 16.82
N PRO A 82 11.92 -13.14 15.94
CA PRO A 82 11.79 -13.87 14.69
C PRO A 82 11.30 -15.31 14.87
N TYR A 83 10.29 -15.71 14.10
CA TYR A 83 9.84 -17.12 14.03
C TYR A 83 10.81 -17.98 13.24
N LEU A 84 11.75 -18.67 13.90
CA LEU A 84 12.87 -19.37 13.25
C LEU A 84 12.46 -20.34 12.11
N HIS A 85 11.25 -20.93 12.18
CA HIS A 85 10.71 -21.83 11.17
C HIS A 85 10.13 -21.13 9.92
N TRP A 86 10.04 -19.80 9.89
CA TRP A 86 9.52 -19.07 8.73
C TRP A 86 10.58 -18.94 7.64
N ALA A 87 10.26 -19.50 6.48
CA ALA A 87 11.01 -19.28 5.26
C ALA A 87 11.15 -17.77 4.98
N PRO A 88 12.30 -17.31 4.48
CA PRO A 88 12.52 -15.88 4.25
C PRO A 88 11.52 -15.21 3.32
N GLU A 89 11.00 -15.95 2.35
CA GLU A 89 9.97 -15.51 1.41
C GLU A 89 8.66 -15.20 2.12
N ARG A 90 8.27 -16.06 3.07
CA ARG A 90 7.09 -15.84 3.92
C ARG A 90 7.23 -14.57 4.74
N ARG A 91 8.43 -14.30 5.28
CA ARG A 91 8.71 -13.07 6.04
C ARG A 91 8.61 -11.83 5.15
N LEU A 92 9.17 -11.89 3.95
CA LEU A 92 9.05 -10.81 2.97
C LEU A 92 7.58 -10.55 2.63
N GLY A 93 6.83 -11.60 2.30
CA GLY A 93 5.39 -11.53 2.01
C GLY A 93 4.60 -10.89 3.15
N MET A 94 4.79 -11.36 4.39
CA MET A 94 4.12 -10.82 5.58
C MET A 94 4.46 -9.33 5.82
N ARG A 95 5.72 -8.92 5.63
CA ARG A 95 6.12 -7.52 5.78
C ARG A 95 5.46 -6.63 4.74
N VAL A 96 5.44 -7.06 3.47
CA VAL A 96 4.80 -6.30 2.38
C VAL A 96 3.30 -6.21 2.61
N LEU A 97 2.66 -7.29 3.02
CA LEU A 97 1.24 -7.33 3.35
C LEU A 97 0.91 -6.36 4.49
N ALA A 98 1.65 -6.42 5.60
CA ALA A 98 1.43 -5.53 6.75
C ALA A 98 1.67 -4.05 6.41
N MET A 99 2.74 -3.73 5.67
CA MET A 99 2.96 -2.35 5.21
C MET A 99 1.87 -1.87 4.26
N SER A 100 1.30 -2.76 3.44
CA SER A 100 0.20 -2.42 2.53
C SER A 100 -1.11 -2.23 3.30
N ALA A 101 -1.36 -3.05 4.33
CA ALA A 101 -2.52 -2.94 5.22
C ALA A 101 -2.60 -1.57 5.91
N LEU A 102 -1.45 -0.95 6.19
CA LEU A 102 -1.38 0.41 6.74
C LEU A 102 -1.32 1.48 5.65
N GLY A 103 -0.42 1.30 4.68
CA GLY A 103 -0.09 2.33 3.70
C GLY A 103 -1.21 2.61 2.71
N VAL A 104 -1.93 1.58 2.25
CA VAL A 104 -2.98 1.74 1.23
C VAL A 104 -4.17 2.54 1.77
N PRO A 105 -4.79 2.19 2.92
CA PRO A 105 -5.86 3.00 3.48
C PRO A 105 -5.41 4.39 3.91
N LEU A 106 -4.20 4.51 4.48
CA LEU A 106 -3.65 5.81 4.89
C LEU A 106 -3.49 6.76 3.71
N ALA A 107 -2.80 6.35 2.65
CA ALA A 107 -2.58 7.18 1.47
C ALA A 107 -3.91 7.55 0.79
N THR A 108 -4.83 6.59 0.66
CA THR A 108 -6.17 6.84 0.12
C THR A 108 -6.90 7.89 0.96
N SER A 109 -6.84 7.79 2.29
CA SER A 109 -7.54 8.71 3.19
C SER A 109 -6.95 10.11 3.20
N LEU A 110 -5.62 10.25 3.08
CA LEU A 110 -4.95 11.54 2.97
C LEU A 110 -5.26 12.23 1.64
N LEU A 111 -5.19 11.48 0.53
CA LEU A 111 -5.56 12.01 -0.78
C LEU A 111 -7.03 12.39 -0.85
N LYS A 112 -7.91 11.61 -0.19
CA LYS A 112 -9.34 11.88 -0.11
C LYS A 112 -9.64 13.20 0.59
N GLN A 113 -8.96 13.46 1.71
CA GLN A 113 -9.06 14.73 2.44
C GLN A 113 -8.55 15.93 1.63
N ALA A 114 -7.59 15.72 0.72
CA ALA A 114 -7.09 16.76 -0.15
C ALA A 114 -7.94 17.00 -1.42
N SER A 115 -8.98 16.18 -1.65
CA SER A 115 -9.75 16.22 -2.89
C SER A 115 -10.95 17.16 -2.81
N SER A 116 -11.17 17.93 -3.88
CA SER A 116 -12.37 18.74 -4.13
C SER A 116 -13.52 17.94 -4.76
N SER A 117 -13.26 16.73 -5.27
CA SER A 117 -14.26 15.93 -6.00
C SER A 117 -15.42 15.52 -5.09
N HIS A 118 -16.64 15.62 -5.60
CA HIS A 118 -17.86 15.23 -4.91
C HIS A 118 -18.30 13.81 -5.23
N CYS A 119 -19.06 13.20 -4.33
CA CYS A 119 -19.68 11.90 -4.57
C CYS A 119 -20.93 12.04 -5.43
N PRO A 120 -21.32 11.01 -6.20
CA PRO A 120 -22.50 11.08 -7.06
C PRO A 120 -23.76 11.59 -6.34
N TRP A 121 -24.08 11.08 -5.15
CA TRP A 121 -25.26 11.51 -4.40
C TRP A 121 -25.24 12.99 -3.96
N ASP A 122 -24.10 13.67 -4.00
CA ASP A 122 -23.95 15.07 -3.58
C ASP A 122 -24.15 16.01 -4.79
N LEU A 123 -24.20 15.46 -6.01
CA LEU A 123 -24.28 16.26 -7.22
C LEU A 123 -25.71 16.72 -7.52
N GLU A 124 -25.84 17.94 -8.04
CA GLU A 124 -27.12 18.52 -8.52
C GLU A 124 -27.86 17.57 -9.47
N ARG A 125 -27.11 16.88 -10.36
CA ARG A 125 -27.64 15.88 -11.29
C ARG A 125 -28.45 14.77 -10.61
N TYR A 126 -28.10 14.42 -9.38
CA TYR A 126 -28.68 13.30 -8.63
C TYR A 126 -29.45 13.76 -7.37
N GLY A 127 -29.86 15.03 -7.32
CA GLY A 127 -30.66 15.60 -6.23
C GLY A 127 -29.84 16.22 -5.09
N GLY A 128 -28.53 16.35 -5.25
CA GLY A 128 -27.65 17.09 -4.35
C GLY A 128 -27.52 18.57 -4.75
N THR A 129 -26.42 19.21 -4.33
CA THR A 129 -26.19 20.65 -4.51
C THR A 129 -24.83 21.00 -5.10
N ALA A 130 -23.96 20.02 -5.34
CA ALA A 130 -22.64 20.26 -5.92
C ALA A 130 -22.66 20.11 -7.44
N PRO A 131 -21.94 20.96 -8.19
CA PRO A 131 -21.78 20.74 -9.62
C PRO A 131 -20.83 19.57 -9.87
N TYR A 132 -21.05 18.85 -10.98
CA TYR A 132 -20.09 17.86 -11.43
C TYR A 132 -18.87 18.56 -12.03
N ILE A 133 -17.69 18.28 -11.48
CA ILE A 133 -16.41 18.73 -12.02
C ILE A 133 -15.48 17.54 -12.21
N ARG A 134 -14.71 17.58 -13.29
CA ARG A 134 -13.66 16.57 -13.55
C ARG A 134 -12.40 16.88 -12.76
N LEU A 135 -11.47 15.91 -12.72
CA LEU A 135 -10.27 15.97 -11.88
C LEU A 135 -9.33 17.17 -12.16
N PHE A 136 -9.37 17.75 -13.36
CA PHE A 136 -8.48 18.86 -13.76
C PHE A 136 -9.27 20.15 -14.02
N GLU A 137 -10.57 20.13 -13.75
CA GLU A 137 -11.40 21.31 -13.80
C GLU A 137 -11.33 22.04 -12.45
N TRP A 138 -11.47 23.36 -12.51
CA TRP A 138 -11.42 24.18 -11.32
C TRP A 138 -12.78 24.17 -10.60
N MET A 139 -12.77 23.88 -9.31
CA MET A 139 -13.95 24.03 -8.46
C MET A 139 -14.23 25.53 -8.25
N PRO A 140 -15.47 26.01 -8.46
CA PRO A 140 -15.86 27.36 -8.05
C PRO A 140 -15.59 27.58 -6.55
N SER A 141 -15.07 28.74 -6.19
CA SER A 141 -14.63 29.05 -4.82
C SER A 141 -15.73 28.99 -3.76
N ALA A 142 -16.99 29.14 -4.17
CA ALA A 142 -18.15 29.08 -3.29
C ALA A 142 -18.59 27.65 -2.94
N VAL A 143 -18.08 26.62 -3.62
CA VAL A 143 -18.45 25.22 -3.39
C VAL A 143 -17.42 24.56 -2.45
N PRO A 144 -17.82 24.06 -1.28
CA PRO A 144 -16.90 23.37 -0.37
C PRO A 144 -16.35 22.07 -1.02
N PRO A 145 -15.16 21.60 -0.63
CA PRO A 145 -14.58 20.38 -1.17
C PRO A 145 -15.41 19.13 -0.80
N GLY A 146 -15.67 18.27 -1.77
CA GLY A 146 -16.49 17.07 -1.57
C GLY A 146 -15.78 15.86 -0.97
N HIS A 147 -14.44 15.88 -0.91
CA HIS A 147 -13.61 14.83 -0.29
C HIS A 147 -13.99 13.40 -0.73
N CYS A 148 -14.27 13.17 -2.01
CA CYS A 148 -14.78 11.87 -2.48
C CYS A 148 -13.75 11.00 -3.21
N LEU A 149 -12.76 11.59 -3.85
CA LEU A 149 -11.74 10.90 -4.63
C LEU A 149 -10.43 10.85 -3.84
N PRO A 150 -9.73 9.70 -3.70
CA PRO A 150 -10.06 8.35 -4.15
C PRO A 150 -11.09 7.61 -3.26
N GLY A 151 -11.64 6.52 -3.78
CA GLY A 151 -12.67 5.70 -3.12
C GLY A 151 -12.19 5.03 -1.83
N GLY A 152 -12.68 5.51 -0.69
CA GLY A 152 -12.21 5.10 0.64
C GLY A 152 -12.53 3.63 0.97
N HIS A 153 -13.78 3.20 0.74
CA HIS A 153 -14.21 1.83 1.05
C HIS A 153 -13.45 0.78 0.26
N ALA A 154 -13.16 1.03 -1.03
CA ALA A 154 -12.38 0.11 -1.85
C ALA A 154 -11.00 -0.15 -1.22
N SER A 155 -10.35 0.90 -0.67
CA SER A 155 -9.02 0.76 -0.07
C SER A 155 -8.97 -0.18 1.14
N SER A 156 -10.09 -0.40 1.83
CA SER A 156 -10.20 -1.36 2.94
C SER A 156 -9.98 -2.82 2.52
N ALA A 157 -10.17 -3.14 1.23
CA ALA A 157 -9.90 -4.45 0.64
C ALA A 157 -8.63 -4.46 -0.23
N LEU A 158 -8.34 -3.35 -0.92
CA LEU A 158 -7.25 -3.29 -1.91
C LEU A 158 -5.84 -3.52 -1.34
N TRP A 159 -5.62 -3.34 -0.04
CA TRP A 159 -4.34 -3.69 0.59
C TRP A 159 -4.00 -5.19 0.47
N LEU A 160 -5.00 -6.05 0.27
CA LEU A 160 -4.84 -7.49 0.06
C LEU A 160 -4.08 -7.83 -1.23
N VAL A 161 -3.94 -6.89 -2.17
CA VAL A 161 -3.02 -7.04 -3.32
C VAL A 161 -1.58 -7.35 -2.85
N GLY A 162 -1.22 -6.92 -1.64
CA GLY A 162 0.03 -7.29 -0.97
C GLY A 162 0.25 -8.81 -0.80
N LEU A 163 -0.80 -9.64 -0.85
CA LEU A 163 -0.68 -11.10 -0.80
C LEU A 163 0.14 -11.66 -1.96
N ALA A 164 0.19 -10.99 -3.12
CA ALA A 164 1.03 -11.40 -4.23
C ALA A 164 2.52 -11.55 -3.86
N ALA A 165 2.99 -10.80 -2.84
CA ALA A 165 4.38 -10.80 -2.39
C ALA A 165 4.88 -12.14 -1.82
N PHE A 166 3.98 -13.03 -1.38
CA PHE A 166 4.36 -14.36 -0.88
C PHE A 166 4.90 -15.27 -1.97
N TRP A 167 4.44 -15.07 -3.21
CA TRP A 167 4.80 -15.91 -4.35
C TRP A 167 5.82 -15.23 -5.27
N TRP A 168 5.96 -13.91 -5.22
CA TRP A 168 6.85 -13.17 -6.12
C TRP A 168 8.32 -13.16 -5.64
N PRO A 169 9.33 -13.45 -6.49
CA PRO A 169 9.25 -13.73 -7.93
C PRO A 169 9.30 -15.24 -8.27
N ARG A 170 9.34 -16.13 -7.28
CA ARG A 170 9.54 -17.58 -7.49
C ARG A 170 8.40 -18.24 -8.25
N GLN A 171 7.17 -17.82 -8.01
CA GLN A 171 5.95 -18.33 -8.64
C GLN A 171 5.16 -17.15 -9.25
N PRO A 172 5.62 -16.58 -10.37
CA PRO A 172 5.08 -15.33 -10.91
C PRO A 172 3.62 -15.47 -11.35
N ARG A 173 3.23 -16.63 -11.88
CA ARG A 173 1.83 -16.90 -12.28
C ARG A 173 0.90 -16.85 -11.08
N THR A 174 1.26 -17.53 -9.98
CA THR A 174 0.49 -17.51 -8.73
C THR A 174 0.42 -16.11 -8.14
N ALA A 175 1.55 -15.39 -8.11
CA ALA A 175 1.57 -14.01 -7.61
C ALA A 175 0.64 -13.08 -8.41
N ILE A 176 0.67 -13.16 -9.74
CA ILE A 176 -0.19 -12.35 -10.62
C ILE A 176 -1.65 -12.75 -10.46
N ALA A 177 -1.96 -14.05 -10.37
CA ALA A 177 -3.32 -14.53 -10.15
C ALA A 177 -3.88 -14.06 -8.80
N THR A 178 -3.11 -14.20 -7.71
CA THR A 178 -3.50 -13.72 -6.38
C THR A 178 -3.67 -12.20 -6.37
N GLY A 179 -2.72 -11.46 -6.93
CA GLY A 179 -2.79 -9.99 -7.00
C GLY A 179 -4.00 -9.52 -7.80
N GLY A 180 -4.25 -10.13 -8.97
CA GLY A 180 -5.41 -9.84 -9.81
C GLY A 180 -6.74 -10.17 -9.15
N ALA A 181 -6.83 -11.31 -8.46
CA ALA A 181 -8.03 -11.69 -7.72
C ALA A 181 -8.34 -10.70 -6.59
N MET A 182 -7.33 -10.28 -5.82
CA MET A 182 -7.52 -9.30 -4.74
C MET A 182 -7.81 -7.89 -5.26
N LEU A 183 -7.24 -7.52 -6.41
CA LEU A 183 -7.55 -6.26 -7.09
C LEU A 183 -9.01 -6.25 -7.55
N LEU A 184 -9.49 -7.34 -8.18
CA LEU A 184 -10.87 -7.51 -8.60
C LEU A 184 -11.83 -7.46 -7.40
N PHE A 185 -11.48 -8.13 -6.30
CA PHE A 185 -12.26 -8.08 -5.07
C PHE A 185 -12.40 -6.64 -4.54
N GLY A 186 -11.29 -5.89 -4.46
CA GLY A 186 -11.33 -4.49 -4.01
C GLY A 186 -12.09 -3.57 -4.96
N VAL A 187 -11.97 -3.77 -6.27
CA VAL A 187 -12.80 -3.07 -7.28
C VAL A 187 -14.27 -3.44 -7.12
N GLY A 188 -14.60 -4.69 -6.83
CA GLY A 188 -15.97 -5.13 -6.53
C GLY A 188 -16.57 -4.44 -5.31
N VAL A 189 -15.78 -4.25 -4.24
CA VAL A 189 -16.20 -3.45 -3.08
C VAL A 189 -16.50 -2.00 -3.49
N GLY A 190 -15.67 -1.40 -4.34
CA GLY A 190 -15.90 -0.07 -4.91
C GLY A 190 -17.10 -0.01 -5.86
N TRP A 191 -17.36 -1.08 -6.62
CA TRP A 191 -18.52 -1.19 -7.50
C TRP A 191 -19.83 -1.13 -6.71
N VAL A 192 -19.91 -1.80 -5.56
CA VAL A 192 -21.07 -1.67 -4.67
C VAL A 192 -21.26 -0.21 -4.23
N GLN A 193 -20.18 0.54 -4.02
CA GLN A 193 -20.28 1.98 -3.70
C GLN A 193 -20.72 2.84 -4.88
N GLN A 194 -20.33 2.50 -6.12
CA GLN A 194 -20.90 3.10 -7.33
C GLN A 194 -22.41 2.92 -7.39
N LEU A 195 -22.89 1.70 -7.13
CA LEU A 195 -24.32 1.41 -7.16
C LEU A 195 -25.11 2.18 -6.08
N ARG A 196 -24.47 2.57 -4.99
CA ARG A 196 -25.06 3.41 -3.92
C ARG A 196 -25.03 4.91 -4.24
N GLY A 197 -24.35 5.31 -5.31
CA GLY A 197 -24.05 6.72 -5.58
C GLY A 197 -22.96 7.31 -4.67
N ALA A 198 -22.16 6.47 -4.00
CA ALA A 198 -21.16 6.91 -3.03
C ALA A 198 -19.80 7.24 -3.64
N HIS A 199 -19.45 6.63 -4.77
CA HIS A 199 -18.19 6.87 -5.46
C HIS A 199 -18.34 6.62 -6.96
N PHE A 200 -17.62 7.37 -7.78
CA PHE A 200 -17.51 7.08 -9.21
C PHE A 200 -16.60 5.88 -9.52
N LEU A 201 -16.67 5.33 -10.73
CA LEU A 201 -15.82 4.23 -11.18
C LEU A 201 -14.36 4.67 -11.15
N THR A 202 -14.05 5.85 -11.70
CA THR A 202 -12.69 6.39 -11.68
C THR A 202 -12.17 6.61 -10.26
N HIS A 203 -13.05 6.90 -9.28
CA HIS A 203 -12.62 7.00 -7.88
C HIS A 203 -12.12 5.66 -7.34
N THR A 204 -12.79 4.58 -7.72
CA THR A 204 -12.37 3.21 -7.37
C THR A 204 -11.10 2.81 -8.11
N LEU A 205 -10.99 3.15 -9.40
CA LEU A 205 -9.79 2.84 -10.20
C LEU A 205 -8.55 3.57 -9.68
N TRP A 206 -8.68 4.82 -9.24
CA TRP A 206 -7.58 5.53 -8.58
C TRP A 206 -7.15 4.87 -7.27
N SER A 207 -8.09 4.42 -6.43
CA SER A 207 -7.76 3.63 -5.24
C SER A 207 -6.99 2.35 -5.60
N ALA A 208 -7.43 1.65 -6.65
CA ALA A 208 -6.78 0.43 -7.13
C ALA A 208 -5.36 0.70 -7.64
N TRP A 209 -5.17 1.80 -8.38
CA TRP A 209 -3.86 2.25 -8.84
C TRP A 209 -2.91 2.59 -7.68
N ILE A 210 -3.39 3.36 -6.70
CA ILE A 210 -2.65 3.72 -5.48
C ILE A 210 -2.22 2.46 -4.73
N ALA A 211 -3.14 1.49 -4.57
CA ALA A 211 -2.85 0.24 -3.88
C ALA A 211 -1.73 -0.57 -4.57
N CYS A 212 -1.78 -0.68 -5.90
CA CYS A 212 -0.74 -1.33 -6.70
C CYS A 212 0.61 -0.60 -6.56
N ALA A 213 0.62 0.73 -6.69
CA ALA A 213 1.83 1.55 -6.57
C ALA A 213 2.50 1.38 -5.19
N ILE A 214 1.70 1.48 -4.12
CA ILE A 214 2.17 1.28 -2.74
C ILE A 214 2.68 -0.13 -2.53
N THR A 215 1.97 -1.15 -3.00
CA THR A 215 2.39 -2.55 -2.86
C THR A 215 3.74 -2.81 -3.55
N ILE A 216 3.93 -2.28 -4.77
CA ILE A 216 5.19 -2.39 -5.52
C ILE A 216 6.33 -1.66 -4.79
N ALA A 217 6.07 -0.47 -4.25
CA ALA A 217 7.04 0.30 -3.47
C ALA A 217 7.43 -0.44 -2.18
N ASN A 218 6.44 -0.95 -1.45
CA ASN A 218 6.60 -1.75 -0.23
C ASN A 218 7.43 -3.01 -0.49
N TYR A 219 7.15 -3.74 -1.58
CA TYR A 219 7.95 -4.89 -1.99
C TYR A 219 9.41 -4.51 -2.24
N SER A 220 9.63 -3.41 -2.97
CA SER A 220 10.97 -2.92 -3.28
C SER A 220 11.75 -2.51 -2.03
N LEU A 221 11.08 -1.85 -1.07
CA LEU A 221 11.66 -1.45 0.20
C LEU A 221 11.99 -2.67 1.08
N ALA A 222 11.03 -3.57 1.31
CA ALA A 222 11.24 -4.74 2.14
C ALA A 222 12.31 -5.68 1.58
N LYS A 223 12.38 -5.83 0.26
CA LYS A 223 13.43 -6.62 -0.41
C LYS A 223 14.83 -6.05 -0.16
N ARG A 224 14.99 -4.72 -0.22
CA ARG A 224 16.29 -4.07 0.06
C ARG A 224 16.75 -4.34 1.50
N SER A 225 15.84 -4.19 2.46
CA SER A 225 16.13 -4.47 3.87
C SER A 225 16.45 -5.94 4.13
N TYR A 226 15.76 -6.86 3.44
CA TYR A 226 15.99 -8.30 3.53
C TYR A 226 17.37 -8.72 2.98
N ILE A 227 17.76 -8.22 1.81
CA ILE A 227 19.07 -8.53 1.21
C ILE A 227 20.20 -8.04 2.12
N ARG A 228 20.07 -6.82 2.67
CA ARG A 228 21.07 -6.24 3.58
C ARG A 228 21.26 -7.06 4.86
N TYR A 229 20.18 -7.61 5.42
CA TYR A 229 20.26 -8.48 6.59
C TYR A 229 20.91 -9.83 6.26
N SER A 230 20.56 -10.41 5.11
CA SER A 230 21.07 -11.72 4.67
C SER A 230 22.56 -11.70 4.28
N SER A 231 23.10 -10.53 3.93
CA SER A 231 24.53 -10.34 3.65
C SER A 231 25.42 -10.23 4.90
N VAL A 232 24.84 -10.18 6.10
CA VAL A 232 25.61 -10.29 7.36
C VAL A 232 25.91 -11.78 7.59
N PRO A 233 27.18 -12.21 7.65
CA PRO A 233 27.52 -13.62 7.82
C PRO A 233 26.94 -14.15 9.14
N ARG A 234 25.99 -15.10 9.06
CA ARG A 234 25.44 -15.81 10.24
C ARG A 234 26.49 -16.62 11.00
N ASN A 235 27.59 -16.98 10.33
CA ASN A 235 28.70 -17.76 10.86
C ASN A 235 30.03 -17.00 10.76
N ALA A 236 30.08 -15.70 11.08
CA ALA A 236 31.38 -15.15 11.48
C ALA A 236 31.83 -15.96 12.72
N PRO A 237 32.99 -16.64 12.70
CA PRO A 237 33.43 -17.41 13.85
C PRO A 237 33.41 -16.49 15.07
N GLN A 238 32.67 -16.88 16.13
CA GLN A 238 32.64 -16.13 17.40
C GLN A 238 34.07 -15.82 17.90
N THR A 239 35.02 -16.70 17.58
CA THR A 239 36.45 -16.55 17.80
C THR A 239 37.06 -15.29 17.18
N LYS A 240 36.64 -14.85 15.98
CA LYS A 240 37.16 -13.60 15.39
C LYS A 240 36.58 -12.36 16.07
N LEU A 241 35.27 -12.35 16.33
CA LEU A 241 34.58 -11.24 17.01
C LEU A 241 35.05 -11.07 18.47
N GLN A 242 35.30 -12.17 19.18
CA GLN A 242 35.89 -12.14 20.53
C GLN A 242 37.37 -11.74 20.51
N SER A 243 38.14 -12.16 19.49
CA SER A 243 39.55 -11.76 19.38
C SER A 243 39.75 -10.27 19.07
N GLU A 244 38.81 -9.66 18.34
CA GLU A 244 38.83 -8.21 18.06
C GLU A 244 38.31 -7.41 19.25
N ALA A 245 37.25 -7.86 19.94
CA ALA A 245 36.75 -7.23 21.17
C ALA A 245 37.77 -7.30 22.33
N ARG A 246 38.51 -8.40 22.46
CA ARG A 246 39.60 -8.57 23.44
C ARG A 246 40.81 -7.68 23.10
N LYS A 247 41.07 -7.39 21.82
CA LYS A 247 42.11 -6.43 21.41
C LYS A 247 41.75 -4.97 21.72
N GLU A 248 40.47 -4.66 21.88
CA GLU A 248 39.97 -3.33 22.26
C GLU A 248 39.70 -3.18 23.77
N GLY A 249 40.04 -4.17 24.60
CA GLY A 249 40.02 -4.05 26.07
C GLY A 249 38.64 -4.07 26.72
N VAL A 250 37.64 -4.65 26.07
CA VAL A 250 36.28 -4.77 26.63
C VAL A 250 36.15 -6.12 27.34
N ASP A 251 36.46 -6.14 28.64
CA ASP A 251 36.21 -7.30 29.50
C ASP A 251 34.71 -7.32 29.89
N GLU A 252 34.07 -8.46 29.61
CA GLU A 252 32.66 -8.79 29.86
C GLU A 252 31.59 -8.08 29.00
N LEU A 253 31.19 -8.77 27.92
CA LEU A 253 29.89 -8.56 27.29
C LEU A 253 28.90 -9.60 27.83
N HIS A 254 28.10 -9.21 28.84
CA HIS A 254 26.86 -9.94 29.15
C HIS A 254 26.02 -10.06 27.88
N ALA A 255 25.50 -11.27 27.63
CA ALA A 255 24.81 -11.69 26.41
C ALA A 255 23.92 -10.60 25.78
N VAL A 256 24.51 -9.86 24.83
CA VAL A 256 23.80 -8.86 24.05
C VAL A 256 22.92 -9.60 23.04
N PRO A 257 21.59 -9.43 23.05
CA PRO A 257 20.72 -10.07 22.06
C PRO A 257 21.17 -9.65 20.66
N HIS A 258 21.22 -10.61 19.74
CA HIS A 258 21.79 -10.51 18.38
C HIS A 258 21.42 -9.24 17.56
N ASN A 259 20.34 -8.55 17.92
CA ASN A 259 19.91 -7.31 17.28
C ASN A 259 20.75 -6.08 17.66
N LEU A 260 21.33 -6.00 18.87
CA LEU A 260 22.13 -4.86 19.32
C LEU A 260 23.58 -4.92 18.81
N ALA A 261 24.15 -6.12 18.70
CA ALA A 261 25.47 -6.33 18.09
C ALA A 261 25.49 -5.87 16.62
N SER A 262 24.40 -6.11 15.88
CA SER A 262 24.29 -5.68 14.48
C SER A 262 24.17 -4.17 14.31
N LEU A 263 23.58 -3.44 15.27
CA LEU A 263 23.51 -1.98 15.25
C LEU A 263 24.86 -1.33 15.57
N LEU A 264 25.59 -1.90 16.54
CA LEU A 264 26.93 -1.44 16.92
C LEU A 264 27.95 -1.64 15.78
N LEU A 265 27.85 -2.76 15.05
CA LEU A 265 28.73 -3.07 13.91
C LEU A 265 28.50 -2.16 12.69
N THR A 266 27.28 -1.67 12.46
CA THR A 266 27.01 -0.66 11.42
C THR A 266 27.72 0.67 11.70
N ASN A 267 27.86 1.07 12.97
CA ASN A 267 28.52 2.32 13.33
C ASN A 267 30.05 2.21 13.27
N THR A 268 30.65 1.05 13.56
CA THR A 268 32.10 0.84 13.46
C THR A 268 32.58 0.73 12.00
N THR A 269 31.83 0.06 11.13
CA THR A 269 32.14 0.02 9.68
C THR A 269 32.00 1.40 9.01
N LEU A 270 31.05 2.23 9.43
CA LEU A 270 30.95 3.64 9.01
C LEU A 270 32.13 4.49 9.51
N ARG A 271 32.64 4.25 10.73
CA ARG A 271 33.85 4.92 11.24
C ARG A 271 35.13 4.51 10.50
N GLN A 272 35.30 3.23 10.17
CA GLN A 272 36.50 2.75 9.47
C GLN A 272 36.54 3.22 8.00
N THR A 273 35.39 3.22 7.32
CA THR A 273 35.29 3.74 5.94
C THR A 273 35.56 5.24 5.87
N ASN A 274 35.09 6.04 6.84
CA ASN A 274 35.42 7.47 6.92
C ASN A 274 36.90 7.74 7.27
N LYS A 275 37.53 6.92 8.12
CA LYS A 275 38.96 7.05 8.44
C LYS A 275 39.86 6.74 7.24
N GLN A 276 39.52 5.73 6.43
CA GLN A 276 40.24 5.44 5.18
C GLN A 276 40.01 6.51 4.09
N ARG A 277 38.84 7.16 4.07
CA ARG A 277 38.56 8.26 3.13
C ARG A 277 39.32 9.54 3.50
N SER A 278 39.44 9.84 4.79
CA SER A 278 40.26 10.94 5.32
C SER A 278 41.75 10.76 5.01
N LEU A 279 42.29 9.54 5.13
CA LEU A 279 43.70 9.25 4.85
C LEU A 279 44.06 9.34 3.35
N LYS A 280 43.10 9.11 2.44
CA LYS A 280 43.30 9.28 0.99
C LYS A 280 43.15 10.72 0.49
N ILE A 281 42.52 11.61 1.26
CA ILE A 281 42.38 13.03 0.90
C ILE A 281 43.64 13.81 1.29
N ASN A 282 44.38 13.36 2.31
CA ASN A 282 45.62 14.00 2.77
C ASN A 282 46.89 13.51 2.04
N SER A 283 46.75 12.69 1.00
CA SER A 283 47.85 12.10 0.23
C SER A 283 47.83 12.50 -1.25
N ARG A 284 47.28 13.68 -1.58
CA ARG A 284 47.36 14.30 -2.90
C ARG A 284 47.80 15.75 -2.76
#